data_AF-A0A7W4YHZ9-F1
#
_entry.id   AF-A0A7W4YHZ9-F1
#
_cell.length_a   1.000
_cell.length_b   1.000
_cell.length_c   1.000
_cell.angle_alpha   90.00
_cell.angle_beta   90.00
_cell.angle_gamma   90.00
#
_symmetry.space_group_name_H-M   'P 1'
#
loop_
_entity.id
_entity.type
_entity.pdbx_description
1 polymer ?
#
loop_
_entity_poly.entity_id
_entity_poly.type
_entity_poly.pdbx_seq_one_letter_code
_entity_poly.pdbx_strand_id
1 'polypeptide(L)'
;MSFKTTLGGKKDVKSASGMYSFEMWVGSEKVLSGKQVHKMRCDNAAYGYSIGCVIPDSPATHLVSKTGQEQYHAHLLKAKAAGVVGFYSTNMLRRSMDTYTKTANNKKACGAGSGVPSPRPAGMQCDEYPFASTYNGAASSSTTRTYNGCGLLNMPREGAYPSRCLILAEHNQSGGNKLAVFYLNNRMADFEPFWIDIR
;
A
#
# COMPACT_ATOMS: atom_id res chain seq x y z
N MET A 1 25.03 -2.90 -15.37
CA MET A 1 25.02 -4.30 -14.89
C MET A 1 23.93 -5.03 -15.68
N SER A 2 24.26 -6.04 -16.48
CA SER A 2 23.27 -6.77 -17.30
C SER A 2 23.23 -8.22 -16.83
N PHE A 3 22.09 -8.65 -16.30
CA PHE A 3 21.87 -10.02 -15.86
C PHE A 3 21.03 -10.74 -16.92
N LYS A 4 21.61 -11.72 -17.62
CA LYS A 4 20.85 -12.64 -18.48
C LYS A 4 20.42 -13.84 -17.64
N THR A 5 19.12 -14.01 -17.44
CA THR A 5 18.56 -15.24 -16.90
C THR A 5 17.49 -15.76 -17.86
N THR A 6 17.60 -17.03 -18.26
CA THR A 6 16.55 -17.75 -18.99
C THR A 6 15.53 -18.25 -17.97
N LEU A 7 14.26 -17.89 -18.16
CA LEU A 7 13.12 -18.27 -17.33
C LEU A 7 12.22 -19.23 -18.12
N GLY A 8 11.81 -20.34 -17.49
CA GLY A 8 11.19 -21.49 -18.15
C GLY A 8 9.68 -21.67 -17.87
N GLY A 9 9.11 -20.98 -16.87
CA GLY A 9 7.70 -21.12 -16.51
C GLY A 9 7.11 -19.97 -15.68
N LYS A 10 5.77 -20.00 -15.50
CA LYS A 10 5.05 -19.10 -14.57
C LYS A 10 5.47 -19.39 -13.13
N LYS A 11 5.79 -18.35 -12.35
CA LYS A 11 6.28 -18.38 -10.97
C LYS A 11 7.70 -18.94 -10.77
N ASP A 12 8.50 -19.08 -11.82
CA ASP A 12 9.92 -19.32 -11.65
C ASP A 12 10.58 -18.10 -10.99
N VAL A 13 10.96 -18.25 -9.72
CA VAL A 13 11.74 -17.25 -9.01
C VAL A 13 13.21 -17.61 -9.15
N LYS A 14 13.96 -16.81 -9.91
CA LYS A 14 15.43 -16.85 -9.84
C LYS A 14 15.91 -15.70 -8.97
N SER A 15 16.65 -16.05 -7.92
CA SER A 15 17.36 -15.08 -7.09
C SER A 15 18.77 -14.88 -7.63
N ALA A 16 19.18 -13.62 -7.73
CA ALA A 16 20.56 -13.22 -7.94
C ALA A 16 20.95 -12.28 -6.80
N SER A 17 22.23 -12.24 -6.43
CA SER A 17 22.72 -11.28 -5.44
C SER A 17 23.61 -10.26 -6.14
N GLY A 18 23.36 -8.97 -5.91
CA GLY A 18 24.20 -7.88 -6.40
C GLY A 18 24.78 -7.11 -5.22
N MET A 19 26.05 -6.72 -5.32
CA MET A 19 26.67 -5.79 -4.36
C MET A 19 26.52 -4.37 -4.88
N TYR A 20 25.85 -3.53 -4.11
CA TYR A 20 25.59 -2.13 -4.44
C TYR A 20 26.42 -1.26 -3.51
N SER A 21 27.17 -0.31 -4.09
CA SER A 21 27.83 0.74 -3.33
C SER A 21 26.88 1.93 -3.23
N PHE A 22 26.74 2.48 -2.03
CA PHE A 22 26.03 3.73 -1.84
C PHE A 22 26.97 4.76 -1.21
N GLU A 23 26.72 6.02 -1.56
CA GLU A 23 27.37 7.16 -0.94
C GLU A 23 26.30 8.21 -0.60
N MET A 24 26.37 8.76 0.60
CA MET A 24 25.55 9.88 1.04
C MET A 24 26.46 11.09 1.20
N TRP A 25 26.02 12.20 0.62
CA TRP A 25 26.77 13.45 0.60
C TRP A 25 25.94 14.56 1.24
N VAL A 26 26.58 15.40 2.06
CA VAL A 26 26.02 16.65 2.58
C VAL A 26 26.92 17.78 2.11
N GLY A 27 26.41 18.60 1.18
CA GLY A 27 27.25 19.55 0.45
C GLY A 27 28.32 18.82 -0.38
N SER A 28 29.59 19.18 -0.17
CA SER A 28 30.74 18.51 -0.80
C SER A 28 31.34 17.39 0.06
N GLU A 29 30.80 17.12 1.24
CA GLU A 29 31.34 16.14 2.17
C GLU A 29 30.61 14.80 2.04
N LYS A 30 31.38 13.72 1.88
CA LYS A 30 30.86 12.36 1.92
C LYS A 30 30.65 11.95 3.36
N VAL A 31 29.40 11.92 3.80
CA VAL A 31 29.03 11.64 5.19
C VAL A 31 28.78 10.15 5.45
N LEU A 32 28.53 9.35 4.41
CA LEU A 32 28.37 7.91 4.53
C LEU A 32 28.76 7.22 3.24
N SER A 33 29.40 6.06 3.33
CA SER A 33 29.54 5.16 2.19
C SER A 33 29.53 3.72 2.65
N GLY A 34 28.95 2.84 1.86
CA GLY A 34 28.86 1.43 2.22
C GLY A 34 28.66 0.53 1.03
N LYS A 35 28.80 -0.77 1.27
CA LYS A 35 28.46 -1.83 0.32
C LYS A 35 27.35 -2.67 0.93
N GLN A 36 26.25 -2.83 0.20
CA GLN A 36 25.14 -3.67 0.61
C GLN A 36 24.89 -4.74 -0.45
N VAL A 37 24.81 -5.99 0.00
CA VAL A 37 24.38 -7.09 -0.87
C VAL A 37 22.87 -7.09 -0.86
N HIS A 38 22.28 -6.86 -2.03
CA HIS A 38 20.85 -6.94 -2.21
C HIS A 38 20.50 -8.24 -2.93
N LYS A 39 19.46 -8.92 -2.44
CA LYS A 39 18.85 -10.02 -3.17
C LYS A 39 17.96 -9.42 -4.24
N MET A 40 18.23 -9.76 -5.49
CA MET A 40 17.39 -9.44 -6.63
C MET A 40 16.48 -10.62 -6.93
N ARG A 41 15.19 -10.34 -7.11
CA ARG A 41 14.17 -11.30 -7.52
C ARG A 41 13.84 -11.06 -8.99
N CYS A 42 14.09 -12.04 -9.84
CA CYS A 42 13.69 -12.01 -11.25
C CYS A 42 12.59 -13.05 -11.51
N ASP A 43 11.36 -12.59 -11.74
CA ASP A 43 10.19 -13.44 -11.93
C ASP A 43 9.04 -12.76 -12.68
N ASN A 44 7.91 -13.45 -12.78
CA ASN A 44 6.61 -12.93 -13.20
C ASN A 44 5.55 -13.06 -12.07
N ALA A 45 5.96 -12.95 -10.81
CA ALA A 45 5.07 -13.09 -9.66
C ALA A 45 4.12 -11.88 -9.51
N ALA A 46 4.53 -10.70 -9.98
CA ALA A 46 3.68 -9.52 -10.03
C ALA A 46 2.54 -9.70 -11.06
N TYR A 47 1.31 -9.37 -10.65
CA TYR A 47 0.14 -9.47 -11.52
C TYR A 47 0.28 -8.61 -12.78
N GLY A 48 0.08 -9.20 -13.96
CA GLY A 48 -0.10 -8.47 -15.23
C GLY A 48 1.16 -8.19 -16.06
N TYR A 49 2.33 -8.79 -15.78
CA TYR A 49 3.56 -8.51 -16.53
C TYR A 49 4.31 -9.73 -17.08
N SER A 50 5.11 -9.46 -18.11
CA SER A 50 6.25 -10.27 -18.53
C SER A 50 7.31 -10.32 -17.42
N ILE A 51 8.17 -11.33 -17.50
CA ILE A 51 9.36 -11.53 -16.67
C ILE A 51 10.18 -10.24 -16.45
N GLY A 52 10.67 -10.01 -15.24
CA GLY A 52 11.52 -8.87 -14.89
C GLY A 52 12.03 -8.92 -13.44
N CYS A 53 12.95 -8.02 -13.09
CA CYS A 53 13.69 -8.08 -11.82
C CYS A 53 13.37 -6.91 -10.87
N VAL A 54 13.37 -7.19 -9.57
CA VAL A 54 13.24 -6.20 -8.49
C VAL A 54 14.20 -6.49 -7.34
N ILE A 55 14.43 -5.49 -6.50
CA ILE A 55 15.24 -5.59 -5.28
C ILE A 55 14.29 -5.56 -4.07
N PRO A 56 13.74 -6.71 -3.64
CA PRO A 56 12.69 -6.79 -2.60
C PRO A 56 13.11 -6.32 -1.20
N ASP A 57 14.41 -6.32 -0.89
CA ASP A 57 14.92 -5.91 0.42
C ASP A 57 15.06 -4.38 0.58
N SER A 58 14.68 -3.61 -0.44
CA SER A 58 14.44 -2.17 -0.36
C SER A 58 12.93 -1.90 -0.47
N PRO A 59 12.22 -1.65 0.65
CA PRO A 59 10.77 -1.45 0.62
C PRO A 59 10.37 -0.26 -0.24
N ALA A 60 9.50 -0.52 -1.21
CA ALA A 60 8.96 0.53 -2.07
C ALA A 60 8.10 1.52 -1.25
N THR A 61 7.98 2.75 -1.73
CA THR A 61 7.18 3.80 -1.08
C THR A 61 6.11 4.31 -2.05
N HIS A 62 4.85 4.20 -1.65
CA HIS A 62 3.72 4.76 -2.38
C HIS A 62 3.57 6.24 -2.02
N LEU A 63 3.92 7.10 -2.97
CA LEU A 63 3.74 8.55 -2.85
C LEU A 63 2.27 8.91 -3.11
N VAL A 64 1.63 9.55 -2.13
CA VAL A 64 0.25 10.02 -2.23
C VAL A 64 0.23 11.54 -2.27
N SER A 65 -0.19 12.09 -3.41
CA SER A 65 -0.37 13.53 -3.62
C SER A 65 -1.80 13.99 -3.33
N LYS A 66 -1.96 15.20 -2.77
CA LYS A 66 -3.28 15.82 -2.54
C LYS A 66 -4.10 16.09 -3.80
N THR A 67 -3.50 16.68 -4.85
CA THR A 67 -4.22 17.21 -6.02
C THR A 67 -5.08 16.16 -6.72
N GLY A 68 -6.38 16.43 -6.83
CA GLY A 68 -7.37 15.56 -7.48
C GLY A 68 -7.71 14.28 -6.68
N GLN A 69 -7.35 14.25 -5.40
CA GLN A 69 -7.53 13.15 -4.45
C GLN A 69 -7.72 13.67 -3.02
N GLU A 70 -8.29 14.86 -2.86
CA GLU A 70 -8.20 15.65 -1.63
C GLU A 70 -8.77 14.89 -0.42
N GLN A 71 -9.88 14.17 -0.61
CA GLN A 71 -10.53 13.42 0.46
C GLN A 71 -9.83 12.08 0.76
N TYR A 72 -9.28 11.40 -0.25
CA TYR A 72 -8.44 10.21 -0.07
C TYR A 72 -7.17 10.57 0.71
N HIS A 73 -6.50 11.65 0.30
CA HIS A 73 -5.34 12.21 1.00
C HIS A 73 -5.67 12.60 2.44
N ALA A 74 -6.81 13.27 2.68
CA ALA A 74 -7.25 13.63 4.02
C ALA A 74 -7.54 12.41 4.91
N HIS A 75 -8.10 11.32 4.37
CA HIS A 75 -8.32 10.09 5.11
C HIS A 75 -7.00 9.46 5.56
N LEU A 76 -5.99 9.41 4.67
CA LEU A 76 -4.65 8.91 5.00
C LEU A 76 -3.93 9.78 6.03
N LEU A 77 -4.05 11.11 5.97
CA LEU A 77 -3.49 12.00 7.00
C LEU A 77 -4.08 11.70 8.38
N LYS A 78 -5.40 11.48 8.46
CA LYS A 78 -6.06 11.11 9.72
C LYS A 78 -5.61 9.73 10.22
N ALA A 79 -5.43 8.76 9.32
CA ALA A 79 -4.88 7.45 9.65
C ALA A 79 -3.44 7.52 10.18
N LYS A 80 -2.61 8.36 9.56
CA LYS A 80 -1.25 8.64 10.04
C LYS A 80 -1.26 9.24 11.44
N ALA A 81 -2.09 10.26 11.66
CA ALA A 81 -2.23 10.92 12.96
C ALA A 81 -2.75 9.98 14.05
N ALA A 82 -3.61 9.01 13.69
CA ALA A 82 -4.11 7.99 14.61
C ALA A 82 -3.13 6.84 14.88
N GLY A 83 -1.94 6.84 14.27
CA GLY A 83 -0.93 5.80 14.46
C GLY A 83 -1.25 4.48 13.75
N VAL A 84 -2.11 4.50 12.72
CA VAL A 84 -2.37 3.31 11.91
C VAL A 84 -1.09 2.88 11.18
N VAL A 85 -0.92 1.58 10.96
CA VAL A 85 0.24 1.03 10.24
C VAL A 85 0.36 1.56 8.81
N GLY A 86 1.57 1.52 8.26
CA GLY A 86 1.90 1.81 6.86
C GLY A 86 2.69 3.09 6.63
N PHE A 87 3.04 3.83 7.68
CA PHE A 87 3.84 5.06 7.59
C PHE A 87 5.20 4.85 8.26
N TYR A 88 6.24 5.61 7.90
CA TYR A 88 7.60 5.43 8.44
C TYR A 88 7.72 5.38 9.97
N SER A 89 6.80 6.00 10.71
CA SER A 89 6.75 5.97 12.17
C SER A 89 6.02 4.75 12.76
N THR A 90 5.51 3.86 11.92
CA THR A 90 4.74 2.65 12.28
C THR A 90 5.27 1.43 11.50
N ASN A 91 4.56 0.31 11.50
CA ASN A 91 4.97 -0.88 10.74
C ASN A 91 4.59 -0.76 9.25
N MET A 92 5.37 -1.37 8.35
CA MET A 92 5.06 -1.41 6.91
C MET A 92 3.74 -2.12 6.61
N LEU A 93 3.10 -1.73 5.50
CA LEU A 93 2.03 -2.53 4.91
C LEU A 93 2.63 -3.72 4.18
N ARG A 94 1.91 -4.83 4.13
CA ARG A 94 2.25 -5.99 3.28
C ARG A 94 1.21 -6.16 2.19
N ARG A 95 1.64 -6.14 0.92
CA ARG A 95 0.74 -6.37 -0.22
C ARG A 95 0.08 -7.74 -0.10
N SER A 96 -1.21 -7.81 -0.41
CA SER A 96 -1.95 -9.05 -0.63
C SER A 96 -2.40 -9.13 -2.08
N MET A 97 -2.10 -10.24 -2.74
CA MET A 97 -2.62 -10.63 -4.05
C MET A 97 -3.77 -11.65 -3.96
N ASP A 98 -4.07 -12.12 -2.75
CA ASP A 98 -5.15 -13.05 -2.49
C ASP A 98 -6.54 -12.38 -2.56
N THR A 99 -7.38 -12.89 -3.46
CA THR A 99 -8.75 -12.40 -3.64
C THR A 99 -9.63 -12.62 -2.42
N TYR A 100 -9.36 -13.66 -1.62
CA TYR A 100 -10.12 -13.91 -0.40
C TYR A 100 -9.80 -12.86 0.67
N THR A 101 -8.52 -12.60 0.91
CA THR A 101 -8.06 -11.52 1.80
C THR A 101 -8.62 -10.16 1.38
N LYS A 102 -8.55 -9.82 0.09
CA LYS A 102 -9.11 -8.57 -0.44
C LYS A 102 -10.62 -8.46 -0.20
N THR A 103 -11.35 -9.55 -0.42
CA THR A 103 -12.80 -9.61 -0.21
C THR A 103 -13.16 -9.49 1.26
N ALA A 104 -12.43 -10.17 2.15
CA ALA A 104 -12.64 -10.11 3.59
C ALA A 104 -12.41 -8.70 4.14
N ASN A 105 -11.34 -8.03 3.70
CA ASN A 105 -11.05 -6.64 4.03
C ASN A 105 -12.18 -5.71 3.58
N ASN A 106 -12.54 -5.76 2.29
CA ASN A 106 -13.63 -4.96 1.73
C ASN A 106 -14.95 -5.18 2.45
N LYS A 107 -15.32 -6.45 2.70
CA LYS A 107 -16.57 -6.78 3.39
C LYS A 107 -16.59 -6.21 4.80
N LYS A 108 -15.48 -6.35 5.54
CA LYS A 108 -15.37 -5.82 6.89
C LYS A 108 -15.39 -4.29 6.91
N ALA A 109 -14.70 -3.63 5.98
CA ALA A 109 -14.60 -2.17 5.92
C ALA A 109 -15.85 -1.48 5.32
N CYS A 110 -16.38 -2.02 4.24
CA CYS A 110 -17.30 -1.29 3.37
C CYS A 110 -18.51 -2.13 2.91
N GLY A 111 -18.67 -3.35 3.46
CA GLY A 111 -19.76 -4.26 3.14
C GLY A 111 -21.05 -3.99 3.92
N ALA A 112 -22.07 -4.79 3.65
CA ALA A 112 -23.33 -4.73 4.39
C ALA A 112 -23.12 -5.05 5.88
N GLY A 113 -23.81 -4.32 6.76
CA GLY A 113 -23.68 -4.47 8.22
C GLY A 113 -22.42 -3.83 8.81
N SER A 114 -21.59 -3.17 8.00
CA SER A 114 -20.33 -2.58 8.44
C SER A 114 -20.46 -1.17 9.05
N GLY A 115 -21.68 -0.64 9.12
CA GLY A 115 -21.99 0.75 9.50
C GLY A 115 -21.93 1.76 8.34
N VAL A 116 -21.56 1.31 7.14
CA VAL A 116 -21.57 2.13 5.93
C VAL A 116 -22.97 2.14 5.30
N PRO A 117 -23.54 3.31 4.95
CA PRO A 117 -24.83 3.41 4.27
C PRO A 117 -24.90 2.55 2.99
N SER A 118 -26.04 1.87 2.83
CA SER A 118 -26.37 1.08 1.64
C SER A 118 -27.83 1.38 1.24
N PRO A 119 -28.10 2.05 0.11
CA PRO A 119 -27.11 2.55 -0.86
C PRO A 119 -26.23 3.66 -0.29
N ARG A 120 -25.02 3.81 -0.86
CA ARG A 120 -24.14 4.94 -0.52
C ARG A 120 -24.74 6.23 -1.08
N PRO A 121 -24.51 7.39 -0.46
CA PRO A 121 -24.91 8.68 -1.03
C PRO A 121 -24.39 8.85 -2.46
N ALA A 122 -25.15 9.56 -3.30
CA ALA A 122 -24.77 9.82 -4.68
C ALA A 122 -23.38 10.45 -4.77
N GLY A 123 -22.54 9.94 -5.68
CA GLY A 123 -21.17 10.41 -5.87
C GLY A 123 -20.18 10.01 -4.76
N MET A 124 -20.59 9.26 -3.74
CA MET A 124 -19.72 8.82 -2.64
C MET A 124 -19.35 7.34 -2.72
N GLN A 125 -18.14 7.02 -2.31
CA GLN A 125 -17.63 5.67 -2.11
C GLN A 125 -17.05 5.51 -0.71
N CYS A 126 -16.99 4.27 -0.24
CA CYS A 126 -16.29 3.94 0.99
C CYS A 126 -14.82 3.68 0.66
N ASP A 127 -13.96 4.50 1.25
CA ASP A 127 -12.50 4.33 1.25
C ASP A 127 -12.06 3.65 2.55
N GLU A 128 -11.03 2.81 2.46
CA GLU A 128 -10.56 1.96 3.54
C GLU A 128 -9.03 2.03 3.67
N TYR A 129 -8.55 2.11 4.91
CA TYR A 129 -7.13 2.09 5.21
C TYR A 129 -6.83 1.29 6.48
N PRO A 130 -5.87 0.36 6.51
CA PRO A 130 -5.03 -0.06 5.39
C PRO A 130 -5.85 -0.67 4.24
N PHE A 131 -5.32 -0.57 3.02
CA PHE A 131 -6.05 -0.92 1.80
C PHE A 131 -6.49 -2.40 1.79
N ALA A 132 -7.61 -2.74 1.14
CA ALA A 132 -8.01 -4.15 1.04
C ALA A 132 -6.99 -5.04 0.34
N SER A 133 -6.14 -4.49 -0.53
CA SER A 133 -5.02 -5.20 -1.16
C SER A 133 -3.82 -5.38 -0.21
N THR A 134 -4.03 -5.42 1.10
CA THR A 134 -2.98 -5.63 2.10
C THR A 134 -3.39 -6.63 3.18
N TYR A 135 -2.42 -7.31 3.77
CA TYR A 135 -2.64 -8.18 4.93
C TYR A 135 -2.95 -7.41 6.23
N ASN A 136 -2.77 -6.10 6.21
CA ASN A 136 -3.05 -5.18 7.32
C ASN A 136 -4.46 -4.56 7.23
N GLY A 137 -5.25 -4.93 6.21
CA GLY A 137 -6.57 -4.38 5.98
C GLY A 137 -7.57 -4.76 7.07
N ALA A 138 -8.81 -4.29 6.93
CA ALA A 138 -9.81 -4.36 8.00
C ALA A 138 -10.05 -5.75 8.60
N ALA A 139 -9.87 -6.84 7.84
CA ALA A 139 -10.02 -8.21 8.32
C ALA A 139 -8.95 -8.63 9.33
N SER A 140 -7.80 -7.93 9.40
CA SER A 140 -6.71 -8.23 10.31
C SER A 140 -6.93 -7.73 11.73
N SER A 141 -8.01 -6.97 11.98
CA SER A 141 -8.36 -6.45 13.30
C SER A 141 -9.75 -6.93 13.69
N SER A 142 -10.05 -7.03 14.99
CA SER A 142 -11.43 -7.26 15.47
C SER A 142 -12.30 -6.01 15.29
N THR A 143 -11.69 -4.82 15.34
CA THR A 143 -12.35 -3.52 15.36
C THR A 143 -11.91 -2.67 14.18
N THR A 144 -12.73 -1.71 13.82
CA THR A 144 -12.39 -0.65 12.88
C THR A 144 -12.91 0.68 13.37
N ARG A 145 -12.38 1.77 12.80
CA ARG A 145 -12.74 3.12 13.19
C ARG A 145 -13.20 3.98 12.01
N THR A 146 -13.72 5.16 12.32
CA THR A 146 -13.86 6.27 11.36
C THR A 146 -13.40 7.57 11.99
N TYR A 147 -13.52 8.69 11.29
CA TYR A 147 -13.12 10.01 11.77
C TYR A 147 -14.27 11.02 11.73
N ASN A 148 -14.11 12.13 12.45
CA ASN A 148 -14.95 13.31 12.24
C ASN A 148 -14.87 13.76 10.78
N GLY A 149 -16.02 14.05 10.18
CA GLY A 149 -16.11 14.45 8.77
C GLY A 149 -15.98 13.31 7.76
N CYS A 150 -16.07 12.04 8.16
CA CYS A 150 -16.05 10.89 7.25
C CYS A 150 -17.44 10.40 6.79
N GLY A 151 -18.51 11.12 7.12
CA GLY A 151 -19.88 10.75 6.73
C GLY A 151 -20.40 9.45 7.35
N LEU A 152 -19.71 8.88 8.32
CA LEU A 152 -20.10 7.65 9.02
C LEU A 152 -20.38 7.95 10.49
N LEU A 153 -21.48 7.39 10.99
CA LEU A 153 -21.96 7.57 12.37
C LEU A 153 -21.83 6.25 13.15
N ASN A 154 -21.88 6.34 14.49
CA ASN A 154 -21.96 5.19 15.40
C ASN A 154 -20.82 4.16 15.25
N MET A 155 -19.60 4.62 15.04
CA MET A 155 -18.40 3.77 15.00
C MET A 155 -17.29 4.36 15.87
N PRO A 156 -16.34 3.52 16.35
CA PRO A 156 -15.18 3.99 17.10
C PRO A 156 -14.44 5.14 16.38
N ARG A 157 -14.03 6.15 17.14
CA ARG A 157 -13.28 7.31 16.65
C ARG A 157 -11.86 7.41 17.22
N GLU A 158 -11.46 6.41 17.99
CA GLU A 158 -10.17 6.38 18.67
C GLU A 158 -9.47 5.03 18.43
N GLY A 159 -8.18 5.00 18.73
CA GLY A 159 -7.32 3.85 18.51
C GLY A 159 -6.71 3.76 17.11
N ALA A 160 -5.61 3.02 17.04
CA ALA A 160 -4.83 2.73 15.84
C ALA A 160 -5.40 1.51 15.10
N TYR A 161 -6.67 1.58 14.71
CA TYR A 161 -7.37 0.50 14.00
C TYR A 161 -7.51 0.81 12.50
N PRO A 162 -7.76 -0.21 11.66
CA PRO A 162 -8.18 0.03 10.28
C PRO A 162 -9.38 1.00 10.25
N SER A 163 -9.24 2.03 9.43
CA SER A 163 -10.18 3.12 9.28
C SER A 163 -10.91 3.09 7.95
N ARG A 164 -12.06 3.76 7.94
CA ARG A 164 -12.90 3.91 6.76
C ARG A 164 -13.56 5.28 6.72
N CYS A 165 -13.84 5.76 5.51
CA CYS A 165 -14.39 7.08 5.26
C CYS A 165 -15.32 7.06 4.03
N LEU A 166 -16.46 7.75 4.08
CA LEU A 166 -17.17 8.10 2.85
C LEU A 166 -16.48 9.30 2.20
N ILE A 167 -16.02 9.10 0.98
CA ILE A 167 -15.34 10.12 0.18
C ILE A 167 -15.91 10.16 -1.24
N LEU A 168 -15.65 11.23 -1.98
CA LEU A 168 -16.03 11.37 -3.38
C LEU A 168 -15.45 10.22 -4.21
N ALA A 169 -16.31 9.65 -5.06
CA ALA A 169 -15.99 8.51 -5.90
C ALA A 169 -14.79 8.79 -6.82
N GLU A 170 -14.66 10.03 -7.32
CA GLU A 170 -13.53 10.44 -8.17
C GLU A 170 -12.19 10.40 -7.41
N HIS A 171 -12.16 10.87 -6.16
CA HIS A 171 -10.96 10.84 -5.33
C HIS A 171 -10.57 9.40 -4.97
N ASN A 172 -11.55 8.56 -4.65
CA ASN A 172 -11.32 7.16 -4.32
C ASN A 172 -10.79 6.36 -5.52
N GLN A 173 -11.38 6.57 -6.69
CA GLN A 173 -10.94 5.92 -7.94
C GLN A 173 -9.54 6.37 -8.34
N SER A 174 -9.25 7.67 -8.23
CA SER A 174 -7.92 8.22 -8.49
C SER A 174 -6.87 7.61 -7.55
N GLY A 175 -7.17 7.51 -6.24
CA GLY A 175 -6.34 6.85 -5.23
C GLY A 175 -6.06 5.38 -5.56
N GLY A 176 -7.12 4.63 -5.84
CA GLY A 176 -7.03 3.22 -6.24
C GLY A 176 -6.20 3.01 -7.51
N ASN A 177 -6.34 3.88 -8.51
CA ASN A 177 -5.57 3.82 -9.75
C ASN A 177 -4.08 4.08 -9.51
N LYS A 178 -3.73 5.10 -8.73
CA LYS A 178 -2.32 5.38 -8.39
C LYS A 178 -1.70 4.27 -7.56
N LEU A 179 -2.44 3.67 -6.64
CA LEU A 179 -2.00 2.50 -5.88
C LEU A 179 -1.75 1.29 -6.80
N ALA A 180 -2.65 1.04 -7.76
CA ALA A 180 -2.47 -0.02 -8.75
C ALA A 180 -1.23 0.23 -9.63
N VAL A 181 -1.02 1.45 -10.11
CA VAL A 181 0.19 1.83 -10.87
C VAL A 181 1.46 1.67 -10.01
N PHE A 182 1.42 2.04 -8.73
CA PHE A 182 2.52 1.82 -7.80
C PHE A 182 2.90 0.33 -7.69
N TYR A 183 1.91 -0.54 -7.49
CA TYR A 183 2.09 -2.00 -7.45
C TYR A 183 2.70 -2.55 -8.73
N LEU A 184 2.32 -1.99 -9.89
CA LEU A 184 2.81 -2.38 -11.19
C LEU A 184 4.27 -1.93 -11.40
N ASN A 185 4.56 -0.64 -11.18
CA ASN A 185 5.90 -0.06 -11.41
C ASN A 185 6.96 -0.66 -10.49
N ASN A 186 6.57 -1.04 -9.27
CA ASN A 186 7.47 -1.68 -8.31
C ASN A 186 7.44 -3.21 -8.39
N ARG A 187 6.68 -3.78 -9.35
CA ARG A 187 6.43 -5.22 -9.54
C ARG A 187 6.21 -5.95 -8.20
N MET A 188 5.38 -5.35 -7.35
CA MET A 188 5.18 -5.84 -5.98
C MET A 188 4.59 -7.25 -6.04
N ALA A 189 5.13 -8.22 -5.31
CA ALA A 189 4.51 -9.52 -5.15
C ALA A 189 3.72 -9.60 -3.85
N ASP A 190 3.11 -10.75 -3.62
CA ASP A 190 2.44 -11.05 -2.38
C ASP A 190 3.41 -10.97 -1.19
N PHE A 191 2.90 -10.52 -0.04
CA PHE A 191 3.63 -10.26 1.21
C PHE A 191 4.73 -9.19 1.18
N GLU A 192 5.03 -8.59 0.03
CA GLU A 192 6.09 -7.58 -0.06
C GLU A 192 5.74 -6.33 0.75
N PRO A 193 6.72 -5.80 1.52
CA PRO A 193 6.50 -4.66 2.37
C PRO A 193 6.59 -3.35 1.60
N PHE A 194 5.78 -2.37 1.97
CA PHE A 194 5.86 -1.01 1.44
C PHE A 194 5.39 0.05 2.43
N TRP A 195 5.86 1.28 2.21
CA TRP A 195 5.45 2.47 2.94
C TRP A 195 4.45 3.32 2.18
N ILE A 196 3.69 4.12 2.92
CA ILE A 196 2.93 5.26 2.41
C ILE A 196 3.65 6.54 2.81
N ASP A 197 3.86 7.41 1.84
CA ASP A 197 4.38 8.76 2.07
C ASP A 197 3.41 9.77 1.49
N ILE A 198 2.91 10.66 2.35
CA ILE A 198 1.87 11.63 2.04
C ILE A 198 2.55 12.97 1.76
N ARG A 199 2.35 13.52 0.56
CA ARG A 199 3.02 14.73 0.04
C ARG A 199 2.03 15.87 -0.22
#